data_AF-A0A094I7A9-F1
#
_entry.id   AF-A0A094I7A9-F1
#
_cell.length_a   1.000
_cell.length_b   1.000
_cell.length_c   1.000
_cell.angle_alpha   90.00
_cell.angle_beta   90.00
_cell.angle_gamma   90.00
#
_symmetry.space_group_name_H-M   'P 1'
#
loop_
_entity.id
_entity.type
_entity.pdbx_description
1 polymer ?
#
loop_
_entity_poly.entity_id
_entity_poly.type
_entity_poly.pdbx_seq_one_letter_code
_entity_poly.pdbx_strand_id
1 'polypeptide(L)'
;MAKTYNEADLVLAVQAIQNNPKLSKRRAAKIYKVPESTLRARLSGRLSRRDTQPNSRIMTSLEEEVIVKHILDLDARAFPPRIADVEAMANSLCVTRNAPRLERAGPRDLSHADQSLKLAGIAHMTIRGPNAKIQ
;
A
#
# COMPACT_ATOMS: atom_id res chain seq x y z
N MET A 1 2.78 -33.57 -18.84
CA MET A 1 2.44 -32.21 -18.37
C MET A 1 2.94 -32.05 -16.94
N ALA A 2 3.74 -31.02 -16.64
CA ALA A 2 4.17 -30.74 -15.26
C ALA A 2 2.96 -30.25 -14.45
N LYS A 3 2.77 -30.78 -13.23
CA LYS A 3 1.69 -30.32 -12.34
C LYS A 3 1.95 -28.85 -11.98
N THR A 4 1.00 -27.97 -12.30
CA THR A 4 0.96 -26.61 -11.78
C THR A 4 0.41 -26.66 -10.36
N TYR A 5 1.04 -25.94 -9.42
CA TYR A 5 0.51 -25.80 -8.07
C TYR A 5 -0.41 -24.58 -8.02
N ASN A 6 -1.45 -24.64 -7.20
CA ASN A 6 -2.34 -23.53 -6.94
C ASN A 6 -2.18 -23.03 -5.50
N GLU A 7 -2.89 -21.95 -5.18
CA GLU A 7 -2.86 -21.33 -3.87
C GLU A 7 -3.46 -22.23 -2.76
N ALA A 8 -4.46 -23.04 -3.12
CA ALA A 8 -5.08 -23.99 -2.19
C ALA A 8 -4.10 -25.09 -1.73
N ASP A 9 -3.30 -25.64 -2.65
CA ASP A 9 -2.25 -26.62 -2.34
C ASP A 9 -1.22 -26.04 -1.36
N LEU A 10 -0.88 -24.74 -1.49
CA LEU A 10 0.01 -24.04 -0.56
C LEU A 10 -0.62 -23.86 0.82
N VAL A 11 -1.89 -23.46 0.89
CA VAL A 11 -2.61 -23.30 2.16
C VAL A 11 -2.70 -24.64 2.90
N LEU A 12 -3.03 -25.73 2.20
CA LEU A 12 -3.04 -27.08 2.77
C LEU A 12 -1.66 -27.50 3.29
N ALA A 13 -0.59 -27.20 2.54
CA ALA A 13 0.77 -27.51 2.97
C ALA A 13 1.18 -26.74 4.24
N VAL A 14 0.75 -25.48 4.38
CA VAL A 14 0.98 -24.67 5.60
C VAL A 14 0.21 -25.25 6.78
N GLN A 15 -1.08 -25.54 6.60
CA GLN A 15 -1.92 -26.15 7.64
C GLN A 15 -1.37 -27.50 8.11
N ALA A 16 -0.86 -28.32 7.19
CA ALA A 16 -0.26 -29.60 7.52
C ALA A 16 0.98 -29.48 8.43
N ILE A 17 1.80 -28.44 8.22
CA ILE A 17 2.97 -28.16 9.07
C ILE A 17 2.54 -27.62 10.43
N GLN A 18 1.51 -26.76 10.47
CA GLN A 18 0.95 -26.23 11.72
C GLN A 18 0.34 -27.33 12.59
N ASN A 19 -0.40 -28.26 11.98
CA ASN A 19 -1.06 -29.36 12.68
C ASN A 19 -0.09 -30.49 13.08
N ASN A 20 1.03 -30.64 12.36
CA ASN A 20 2.04 -31.66 12.65
C ASN A 20 3.45 -31.05 12.73
N PRO A 21 3.93 -30.67 13.92
CA PRO A 21 5.24 -30.04 14.10
C PRO A 21 6.42 -30.97 13.76
N LYS A 22 6.20 -32.30 13.65
CA LYS A 22 7.23 -33.26 13.21
C LYS A 22 7.37 -33.30 11.67
N LEU A 23 6.44 -32.70 10.92
CA LEU A 23 6.47 -32.67 9.47
C LEU A 23 7.46 -31.61 8.97
N SER A 24 8.50 -32.04 8.25
CA SER A 24 9.45 -31.09 7.68
C SER A 24 8.87 -30.34 6.48
N LYS A 25 9.31 -29.09 6.28
CA LYS A 25 8.91 -28.23 5.15
C LYS A 25 9.13 -28.93 3.80
N ARG A 26 10.26 -29.62 3.64
CA ARG A 26 10.61 -30.40 2.44
C ARG A 26 9.67 -31.58 2.20
N ARG A 27 9.26 -32.29 3.26
CA ARG A 27 8.30 -33.41 3.14
C ARG A 27 6.90 -32.89 2.78
N ALA A 28 6.44 -31.84 3.45
CA ALA A 28 5.17 -31.19 3.12
C ALA A 28 5.13 -30.72 1.65
N ALA A 29 6.18 -30.02 1.20
CA ALA A 29 6.31 -29.58 -0.19
C ALA A 29 6.16 -30.74 -1.19
N LYS A 30 6.78 -31.89 -0.90
CA LYS A 30 6.69 -33.09 -1.75
C LYS A 30 5.28 -33.72 -1.74
N ILE A 31 4.63 -33.79 -0.59
CA ILE A 31 3.28 -34.38 -0.43
C ILE A 31 2.26 -33.54 -1.22
N TYR A 32 2.28 -32.22 -1.01
CA TYR A 32 1.32 -31.29 -1.64
C TYR A 32 1.75 -30.83 -3.03
N LYS A 33 2.92 -31.29 -3.52
CA LYS A 33 3.48 -30.97 -4.84
C LYS A 33 3.62 -29.45 -5.06
N VAL A 34 4.05 -28.73 -4.03
CA VAL A 34 4.34 -27.29 -4.05
C VAL A 34 5.85 -27.05 -4.00
N PRO A 35 6.38 -25.98 -4.62
CA PRO A 35 7.79 -25.63 -4.47
C PRO A 35 8.13 -25.30 -3.03
N GLU A 36 9.24 -25.84 -2.53
CA GLU A 36 9.68 -25.61 -1.16
C GLU A 36 9.99 -24.13 -0.89
N SER A 37 10.54 -23.42 -1.87
CA SER A 37 10.82 -21.97 -1.77
C SER A 37 9.54 -21.16 -1.51
N THR A 38 8.48 -21.44 -2.27
CA THR A 38 7.17 -20.78 -2.11
C THR A 38 6.54 -21.11 -0.77
N LEU A 39 6.60 -22.37 -0.34
CA LEU A 39 6.09 -22.80 0.97
C LEU A 39 6.84 -22.13 2.13
N ARG A 40 8.17 -22.03 2.04
CA ARG A 40 9.00 -21.32 3.03
C ARG A 40 8.63 -19.84 3.12
N ALA A 41 8.46 -19.18 1.97
CA ALA A 41 8.03 -17.78 1.93
C ALA A 41 6.65 -17.58 2.56
N ARG A 42 5.72 -18.51 2.33
CA ARG A 42 4.40 -18.44 2.97
C ARG A 42 4.48 -18.61 4.48
N LEU A 43 5.29 -19.55 4.96
CA LEU A 43 5.52 -19.76 6.40
C LEU A 43 6.22 -18.58 7.08
N SER A 44 7.02 -17.80 6.33
CA SER A 44 7.60 -16.55 6.84
C SER A 44 6.64 -15.36 6.80
N GLY A 45 5.35 -15.57 6.47
CA GLY A 45 4.32 -14.53 6.48
C GLY A 45 4.10 -13.83 5.14
N ARG A 46 4.74 -14.27 4.04
CA ARG A 46 4.49 -13.67 2.72
C ARG A 46 3.12 -14.09 2.21
N LEU A 47 2.20 -13.14 2.14
CA LEU A 47 0.85 -13.34 1.63
C LEU A 47 0.83 -13.60 0.12
N SER A 48 -0.30 -14.12 -0.36
CA SER A 48 -0.56 -14.21 -1.79
C SER A 48 -0.61 -12.81 -2.40
N ARG A 49 -0.33 -12.69 -3.70
CA ARG A 49 -0.42 -11.38 -4.37
C ARG A 49 -1.85 -10.82 -4.35
N ARG A 50 -2.87 -11.68 -4.25
CA ARG A 50 -4.28 -11.26 -4.15
C ARG A 50 -4.60 -10.66 -2.80
N ASP A 51 -3.95 -11.15 -1.74
CA ASP A 51 -4.19 -10.70 -0.37
C ASP A 51 -3.19 -9.61 0.08
N THR A 52 -2.17 -9.33 -0.74
CA THR A 52 -1.16 -8.31 -0.44
C THR A 52 -1.65 -6.94 -0.86
N GLN A 53 -1.67 -6.00 0.08
CA GLN A 53 -1.98 -4.61 -0.20
C GLN A 53 -0.87 -3.94 -1.05
N PRO A 54 -1.20 -3.22 -2.14
CA PRO A 54 -0.20 -2.49 -2.91
C PRO A 54 0.45 -1.36 -2.11
N ASN A 55 1.77 -1.21 -2.23
CA ASN A 55 2.52 -0.12 -1.58
C ASN A 55 2.09 1.29 -2.05
N SER A 56 1.52 1.39 -3.25
CA SER A 56 1.06 2.64 -3.85
C SER A 56 -0.40 2.99 -3.53
N ARG A 57 -1.02 2.33 -2.54
CA ARG A 57 -2.39 2.63 -2.13
C ARG A 57 -2.44 3.97 -1.41
N ILE A 58 -3.19 4.92 -1.98
CA ILE A 58 -3.35 6.28 -1.41
C ILE A 58 -4.46 6.30 -0.35
N MET A 59 -5.54 5.55 -0.61
CA MET A 59 -6.72 5.47 0.27
C MET A 59 -6.59 4.36 1.31
N THR A 60 -7.30 4.52 2.42
CA THR A 60 -7.45 3.49 3.46
C THR A 60 -8.64 2.57 3.17
N SER A 61 -8.70 1.41 3.81
CA SER A 61 -9.83 0.47 3.66
C SER A 61 -11.15 1.08 4.07
N LEU A 62 -11.17 1.90 5.13
CA LEU A 62 -12.37 2.59 5.58
C LEU A 62 -12.86 3.61 4.54
N GLU A 63 -11.94 4.37 3.93
CA GLU A 63 -12.30 5.35 2.90
C GLU A 63 -12.83 4.66 1.64
N GLU A 64 -12.22 3.54 1.23
CA GLU A 64 -12.73 2.73 0.12
C GLU A 64 -14.11 2.14 0.42
N GLU A 65 -14.36 1.67 1.64
CA GLU A 65 -15.69 1.19 2.06
C GLU A 65 -16.76 2.28 1.98
N VAL A 66 -16.43 3.52 2.35
CA VAL A 66 -17.36 4.66 2.24
C VAL A 66 -17.72 4.93 0.78
N ILE A 67 -16.75 4.88 -0.13
CA ILE A 67 -16.99 5.06 -1.56
C ILE A 67 -17.86 3.92 -2.12
N VAL A 68 -17.57 2.67 -1.75
CA VAL A 68 -18.37 1.52 -2.20
C VAL A 68 -19.82 1.66 -1.75
N LYS A 69 -20.07 2.02 -0.49
CA LYS A 69 -21.42 2.29 0.02
C LYS A 69 -22.10 3.40 -0.78
N HIS A 70 -21.40 4.50 -1.02
CA HIS A 70 -21.95 5.60 -1.81
C HIS A 70 -22.34 5.17 -3.23
N ILE A 71 -21.51 4.37 -3.91
CA ILE A 71 -21.81 3.84 -5.25
C ILE A 71 -23.06 2.95 -5.22
N LEU A 72 -23.18 2.07 -4.21
CA LEU A 72 -24.34 1.21 -4.05
C LEU A 72 -25.61 2.03 -3.76
N ASP A 73 -25.51 3.10 -2.97
CA ASP A 73 -26.63 3.99 -2.68
C ASP A 73 -27.08 4.77 -3.93
N LEU A 74 -26.14 5.16 -4.79
CA LEU A 74 -26.45 5.78 -6.08
C LEU A 74 -27.19 4.80 -7.00
N ASP A 75 -26.68 3.57 -7.13
CA ASP A 75 -27.29 2.51 -7.93
C ASP A 75 -28.71 2.16 -7.43
N ALA A 76 -28.88 2.04 -6.11
CA ALA A 76 -30.18 1.80 -5.48
C ALA A 76 -31.21 2.90 -5.76
N ARG A 77 -30.76 4.14 -5.98
CA ARG A 77 -31.61 5.28 -6.35
C ARG A 77 -31.81 5.41 -7.86
N ALA A 78 -31.37 4.43 -8.64
CA ALA A 78 -31.36 4.45 -10.11
C ALA A 78 -30.56 5.63 -10.70
N PHE A 79 -29.58 6.14 -9.97
CA PHE A 79 -28.62 7.13 -10.47
C PHE A 79 -27.31 6.43 -10.82
N PRO A 80 -26.93 6.33 -12.10
CA PRO A 80 -25.68 5.69 -12.47
C PRO A 80 -24.50 6.49 -11.89
N PRO A 81 -23.58 5.87 -11.13
CA PRO A 81 -22.44 6.56 -10.54
C PRO A 81 -21.51 7.09 -11.62
N ARG A 82 -21.21 8.39 -11.61
CA ARG A 82 -20.25 9.00 -12.52
C ARG A 82 -18.86 8.96 -11.90
N ILE A 83 -17.84 8.74 -12.73
CA ILE A 83 -16.44 8.72 -12.31
C ILE A 83 -16.06 10.04 -11.61
N ALA A 84 -16.52 11.18 -12.14
CA ALA A 84 -16.24 12.50 -11.56
C ALA A 84 -16.80 12.67 -10.14
N ASP A 85 -18.00 12.14 -9.86
CA ASP A 85 -18.64 12.25 -8.55
C ASP A 85 -17.91 11.38 -7.53
N VAL A 86 -17.53 10.17 -7.92
CA VAL A 86 -16.71 9.25 -7.11
C VAL A 86 -15.32 9.83 -6.85
N GLU A 87 -14.67 10.42 -7.87
CA GLU A 87 -13.37 11.07 -7.73
C GLU A 87 -13.44 12.29 -6.79
N ALA A 88 -14.49 13.11 -6.90
CA ALA A 88 -14.70 14.24 -6.01
C ALA A 88 -14.87 13.79 -4.55
N MET A 89 -15.67 12.76 -4.31
CA MET A 89 -15.83 12.16 -2.98
C MET A 89 -14.49 11.62 -2.45
N ALA A 90 -13.78 10.84 -3.26
CA ALA A 90 -12.52 10.25 -2.88
C ALA A 90 -11.45 11.29 -2.56
N ASN A 91 -11.37 12.35 -3.37
CA ASN A 91 -10.49 13.50 -3.13
C ASN A 91 -10.86 14.24 -1.85
N SER A 92 -12.14 14.38 -1.53
CA SER A 92 -12.57 15.00 -0.27
C SER A 92 -12.09 14.20 0.94
N LEU A 93 -12.22 12.87 0.92
CA LEU A 93 -11.73 11.97 1.98
C LEU A 93 -10.21 12.09 2.16
N CYS A 94 -9.46 12.06 1.05
CA CYS A 94 -8.01 12.22 1.09
C CYS A 94 -7.60 13.58 1.67
N VAL A 95 -8.22 14.68 1.24
CA VAL A 95 -7.92 16.03 1.74
C VAL A 95 -8.24 16.14 3.22
N THR A 96 -9.37 15.61 3.69
CA THR A 96 -9.74 15.62 5.11
C THR A 96 -8.69 14.90 5.98
N ARG A 97 -8.02 13.87 5.46
CA ARG A 97 -6.94 13.14 6.15
C ARG A 97 -5.54 13.75 5.93
N ASN A 98 -5.41 14.83 5.15
CA ASN A 98 -4.13 15.37 4.68
C ASN A 98 -3.32 14.37 3.84
N ALA A 99 -4.00 13.47 3.12
CA ALA A 99 -3.40 12.59 2.12
C ALA A 99 -3.35 13.27 0.75
N PRO A 100 -2.41 12.90 -0.14
CA PRO A 100 -2.36 13.45 -1.49
C PRO A 100 -3.66 13.14 -2.24
N ARG A 101 -4.08 14.08 -3.08
CA ARG A 101 -5.25 13.94 -3.96
C ARG A 101 -5.01 12.82 -4.97
N LEU A 102 -6.07 12.15 -5.41
CA LEU A 102 -6.03 11.07 -6.40
C LEU A 102 -5.81 11.56 -7.83
N GLU A 103 -5.06 12.65 -8.01
CA GLU A 103 -4.87 13.29 -9.31
C GLU A 103 -4.35 12.26 -10.33
N ARG A 104 -4.93 12.30 -11.53
CA ARG A 104 -4.43 11.56 -12.69
C ARG A 104 -2.94 11.83 -12.81
N ALA A 105 -2.14 10.80 -12.57
CA ALA A 105 -0.69 10.87 -12.51
C ALA A 105 -0.12 11.64 -13.72
N GLY A 106 0.29 12.89 -13.49
CA GLY A 106 1.46 13.46 -14.16
C GLY A 106 2.72 12.73 -13.68
N PRO A 107 3.87 12.90 -14.36
CA PRO A 107 5.09 12.18 -14.03
C PRO A 107 5.42 12.35 -12.54
N ARG A 108 5.77 11.23 -11.89
CA ARG A 108 6.16 11.20 -10.49
C ARG A 108 7.50 11.91 -10.33
N ASP A 109 7.46 13.23 -10.18
CA ASP A 109 8.63 14.00 -9.77
C ASP A 109 8.84 13.71 -8.27
N LEU A 110 9.84 12.87 -7.99
CA LEU A 110 10.28 12.47 -6.65
C LEU A 110 11.01 13.63 -5.92
N SER A 111 10.42 14.82 -5.85
CA SER A 111 11.08 16.04 -5.35
C SER A 111 10.30 16.77 -4.24
N HIS A 112 9.59 16.06 -3.37
CA HIS A 112 8.90 16.63 -2.20
C HIS A 112 9.46 16.12 -0.87
N ALA A 113 10.78 16.06 -0.75
CA ALA A 113 11.45 15.99 0.53
C ALA A 113 12.14 17.34 0.82
N ASP A 114 11.38 18.45 0.89
CA ASP A 114 11.96 19.71 1.41
C ASP A 114 10.97 20.85 1.78
N GLN A 115 9.70 20.57 2.09
CA GLN A 115 8.73 21.63 2.44
C GLN A 115 8.49 21.83 3.95
N SER A 116 9.30 21.23 4.83
CA SER A 116 9.12 21.35 6.29
C SER A 116 9.87 22.53 6.95
N LEU A 117 10.53 23.44 6.21
CA LEU A 117 11.35 24.52 6.80
C LEU A 117 10.94 25.96 6.46
N LYS A 118 9.75 26.22 5.90
CA LYS A 118 9.29 27.61 5.63
C LYS A 118 8.22 28.18 6.56
N LEU A 119 7.84 27.47 7.63
CA LEU A 119 6.84 27.94 8.62
C LEU A 119 7.37 28.02 10.05
N ALA A 120 8.60 28.49 10.22
CA ALA A 120 9.04 29.03 11.50
C ALA A 120 9.71 30.38 11.25
N GLY A 121 8.93 31.44 11.41
CA GLY A 121 9.48 32.78 11.57
C GLY A 121 10.36 32.80 12.81
N ILE A 122 11.68 32.92 12.61
CA ILE A 122 12.59 33.39 13.65
C ILE A 122 13.41 34.51 13.02
N ALA A 123 13.04 35.73 13.41
CA ALA A 123 13.84 36.92 13.23
C ALA A 123 15.16 36.77 13.98
N HIS A 124 16.29 37.00 13.32
CA HIS A 124 17.49 37.53 13.95
C HIS A 124 18.18 38.51 12.99
N MET A 125 17.92 39.79 13.22
CA MET A 125 18.95 40.83 13.12
C MET A 125 20.22 40.35 13.84
N THR A 126 21.38 40.36 13.17
CA THR A 126 22.61 40.97 13.71
C THR A 126 23.52 41.40 12.54
N ILE A 127 23.93 42.66 12.61
CA ILE A 127 24.82 43.38 11.67
C ILE A 127 26.28 43.28 12.16
N ARG A 128 27.21 43.25 11.19
CA ARG A 128 28.64 43.67 11.22
C ARG A 128 29.67 42.87 12.04
N GLY A 129 30.71 42.47 11.32
CA GLY A 129 32.11 42.55 11.77
C GLY A 129 33.03 42.57 10.53
N PRO A 130 33.80 43.64 10.27
CA PRO A 130 34.74 43.68 9.15
C PRO A 130 36.08 43.09 9.59
N ASN A 131 36.65 42.16 8.83
CA ASN A 131 38.09 41.95 8.90
C ASN A 131 38.64 41.76 7.49
N ALA A 132 39.14 42.88 6.97
CA ALA A 132 39.92 42.96 5.76
C ALA A 132 41.25 42.23 5.94
N LYS A 133 41.67 41.49 4.90
CA LYS A 133 43.06 41.16 4.64
C LYS A 133 43.35 41.49 3.18
N ILE A 134 44.02 42.62 2.95
CA ILE A 134 44.82 42.87 1.75
C ILE A 134 46.10 43.56 2.25
N GLN A 135 47.21 43.20 1.59
CA GLN A 135 48.63 43.46 1.86
C GLN A 135 49.00 44.83 2.41
#